data_AF-A0AAD8HPX1-F1
#
_entry.id   AF-A0AAD8HPX1-F1
#
_cell.length_a   1.000
_cell.length_b   1.000
_cell.length_c   1.000
_cell.angle_alpha   90.00
_cell.angle_beta   90.00
_cell.angle_gamma   90.00
#
_symmetry.space_group_name_H-M   'P 1'
#
loop_
_entity.id
_entity.type
_entity.pdbx_description
1 polymer ?
#
loop_
_entity_poly.entity_id
_entity_poly.type
_entity_poly.pdbx_seq_one_letter_code
_entity_poly.pdbx_strand_id
1 'polypeptide(L)'
;MEVNDRFVIRGSTKEKLETFLKNIRESWGVQLHKDYDVRVLPDVGDDEIYSIQLATEEGEEKCDFIFQRNNVYLIAWGEPDKMMIFDDAASNFKKIVEEELDSDPKSKSRERDPDKTTHQKVRNGSRERPPIQTSQSGRQYQLSEALNSKIKFDYMKLVEKGGRRDQVMIGMQALENALYAFISPFIAEGKAQRNKYVVSISKSSIVLLHTLPESLRNDEICKYMLGIYESGGTVPNHLVELENKWSNYSEQIHQSLPNPTNETQIKNLNNLKLIMRPRPISKGGEKEKQDGEKGKGQGEGS
;
A
#
# COMPACT_ATOMS: atom_id res chain seq x y z
N MET A 1 -6.64 13.54 15.45
CA MET A 1 -7.60 13.32 14.35
C MET A 1 -7.74 11.81 14.23
N GLU A 2 -8.96 11.27 14.25
CA GLU A 2 -9.19 9.83 14.11
C GLU A 2 -8.91 9.42 12.66
N VAL A 3 -8.10 8.39 12.43
CA VAL A 3 -7.72 7.97 11.08
C VAL A 3 -8.89 7.20 10.45
N ASN A 4 -9.65 7.84 9.57
CA ASN A 4 -10.67 7.15 8.79
C ASN A 4 -10.02 6.41 7.61
N ASP A 5 -9.77 5.13 7.80
CA ASP A 5 -9.17 4.24 6.81
C ASP A 5 -10.19 3.31 6.13
N ARG A 6 -11.49 3.65 6.21
CA ARG A 6 -12.57 2.93 5.53
C ARG A 6 -13.09 3.72 4.33
N PHE A 7 -13.25 3.04 3.20
CA PHE A 7 -13.85 3.59 1.99
C PHE A 7 -14.96 2.70 1.45
N VAL A 8 -16.12 3.30 1.16
CA VAL A 8 -17.27 2.63 0.54
C VAL A 8 -17.20 2.86 -0.97
N ILE A 9 -17.21 1.81 -1.78
CA ILE A 9 -16.92 1.91 -3.22
C ILE A 9 -18.10 2.51 -4.00
N ARG A 10 -19.24 1.81 -4.05
CA ARG A 10 -20.48 2.30 -4.67
C ARG A 10 -21.16 3.34 -3.79
N GLY A 11 -21.86 4.29 -4.42
CA GLY A 11 -22.48 5.42 -3.71
C GLY A 11 -21.48 6.49 -3.24
N SER A 12 -20.19 6.31 -3.53
CA SER A 12 -19.16 7.34 -3.34
C SER A 12 -18.88 8.10 -4.62
N THR A 13 -18.61 9.40 -4.50
CA THR A 13 -18.22 10.26 -5.61
C THR A 13 -16.70 10.34 -5.72
N LYS A 14 -16.19 10.85 -6.84
CA LYS A 14 -14.75 11.15 -6.96
C LYS A 14 -14.24 12.10 -5.86
N GLU A 15 -15.04 13.06 -5.39
CA GLU A 15 -14.65 13.99 -4.31
C GLU A 15 -14.47 13.27 -2.96
N LYS A 16 -15.32 12.27 -2.67
CA LYS A 16 -15.16 11.43 -1.48
C LYS A 16 -13.88 10.60 -1.57
N LEU A 17 -13.57 10.05 -2.75
CA LEU A 17 -12.32 9.31 -2.96
C LEU A 17 -11.10 10.23 -2.85
N GLU A 18 -11.14 11.43 -3.42
CA GLU A 18 -10.07 12.42 -3.30
C GLU A 18 -9.82 12.79 -1.83
N THR A 19 -10.90 13.07 -1.10
CA THR A 19 -10.83 13.37 0.34
C THR A 19 -10.24 12.20 1.12
N PHE A 20 -10.68 10.97 0.81
CA PHE A 20 -10.15 9.76 1.41
C PHE A 20 -8.64 9.61 1.18
N LEU A 21 -8.18 9.67 -0.08
CA LEU A 21 -6.77 9.55 -0.42
C LEU A 21 -5.92 10.65 0.22
N LYS A 22 -6.42 11.89 0.27
CA LYS A 22 -5.76 13.00 0.96
C LYS A 22 -5.58 12.71 2.45
N ASN A 23 -6.65 12.29 3.14
CA ASN A 23 -6.59 11.96 4.56
C ASN A 23 -5.61 10.81 4.85
N ILE A 24 -5.57 9.80 3.97
CA ILE A 24 -4.60 8.69 4.08
C ILE A 24 -3.17 9.22 3.96
N ARG A 25 -2.86 10.06 2.98
CA ARG A 25 -1.52 10.66 2.84
C ARG A 25 -1.13 11.50 4.04
N GLU A 26 -2.07 12.28 4.58
CA GLU A 26 -1.84 13.09 5.77
C GLU A 26 -1.57 12.25 7.01
N SER A 27 -2.27 11.11 7.13
CA SER A 27 -2.10 10.17 8.25
C SER A 27 -0.84 9.31 8.13
N TRP A 28 -0.48 8.85 6.94
CA TRP A 28 0.61 7.91 6.73
C TRP A 28 1.96 8.60 6.48
N GLY A 29 1.92 9.85 6.00
CA GLY A 29 3.10 10.59 5.58
C GLY A 29 3.51 11.67 6.58
N VAL A 30 4.80 11.72 6.88
CA VAL A 30 5.44 12.82 7.61
C VAL A 30 5.73 13.96 6.64
N GLN A 31 5.32 15.19 6.98
CA GLN A 31 5.61 16.35 6.15
C GLN A 31 7.11 16.68 6.18
N LEU A 32 7.72 16.72 4.99
CA LEU A 32 9.15 16.94 4.80
C LEU A 32 9.53 18.43 4.81
N HIS A 33 8.65 19.28 4.26
CA HIS A 33 8.90 20.71 4.10
C HIS A 33 7.65 21.55 4.39
N LYS A 34 7.82 22.72 5.03
CA LYS A 34 6.71 23.61 5.41
C LYS A 34 6.04 24.37 4.26
N ASP A 35 6.78 24.66 3.19
CA ASP A 35 6.29 25.44 2.03
C ASP A 35 5.83 24.57 0.85
N TYR A 36 6.07 23.25 0.92
CA TYR A 36 5.63 22.29 -0.08
C TYR A 36 4.84 21.18 0.58
N ASP A 37 3.73 20.78 -0.04
CA ASP A 37 2.97 19.61 0.36
C ASP A 37 3.73 18.36 -0.13
N VAL A 38 4.80 18.02 0.62
CA VAL A 38 5.67 16.88 0.38
C VAL A 38 5.64 16.02 1.61
N ARG A 39 5.23 14.76 1.42
CA ARG A 39 5.15 13.80 2.50
C ARG A 39 5.96 12.56 2.17
N VAL A 40 6.62 12.07 3.19
CA VAL A 40 7.48 10.88 3.14
C VAL A 40 6.92 9.82 4.06
N LEU A 41 7.05 8.57 3.65
CA LEU A 41 6.79 7.43 4.52
C LEU A 41 7.86 7.39 5.63
N PRO A 42 7.50 6.93 6.84
CA PRO A 42 8.46 6.82 7.93
C PRO A 42 9.48 5.69 7.65
N ASP A 43 10.69 5.84 8.18
CA ASP A 43 11.73 4.80 8.17
C ASP A 43 11.43 3.79 9.28
N VAL A 44 10.73 2.71 8.92
CA VAL A 44 10.25 1.67 9.85
C VAL A 44 10.51 0.28 9.30
N GLY A 45 10.44 -0.72 10.18
CA GLY A 45 10.65 -2.13 9.82
C GLY A 45 9.62 -2.67 8.82
N ASP A 46 9.99 -3.76 8.16
CA ASP A 46 9.15 -4.45 7.17
C ASP A 46 7.94 -5.17 7.78
N ASP A 47 7.90 -5.27 9.12
CA ASP A 47 6.83 -5.85 9.92
C ASP A 47 5.78 -4.82 10.36
N GLU A 48 6.03 -3.52 10.15
CA GLU A 48 5.05 -2.47 10.41
C GLU A 48 4.07 -2.30 9.23
N ILE A 49 2.80 -2.07 9.57
CA ILE A 49 1.72 -2.09 8.58
C ILE A 49 0.81 -0.86 8.63
N TYR A 50 0.17 -0.61 7.48
CA TYR A 50 -1.04 0.18 7.34
C TYR A 50 -2.21 -0.70 6.91
N SER A 51 -3.43 -0.26 7.22
CA SER A 51 -4.67 -0.88 6.73
C SER A 51 -5.56 0.11 5.99
N ILE A 52 -6.24 -0.36 4.95
CA ILE A 52 -7.43 0.28 4.35
C ILE A 52 -8.55 -0.75 4.30
N GLN A 53 -9.74 -0.41 4.77
CA GLN A 53 -10.93 -1.22 4.54
C GLN A 53 -11.69 -0.72 3.32
N LEU A 54 -11.96 -1.60 2.37
CA LEU A 54 -12.97 -1.34 1.35
C LEU A 54 -14.26 -2.07 1.69
N ALA A 55 -15.40 -1.43 1.41
CA ALA A 55 -16.72 -2.01 1.61
C ALA A 55 -17.65 -1.69 0.44
N THR A 56 -18.64 -2.55 0.21
CA THR A 56 -19.79 -2.26 -0.65
C THR A 56 -20.72 -1.23 0.00
N GLU A 57 -21.64 -0.67 -0.78
CA GLU A 57 -22.59 0.36 -0.32
C GLU A 57 -23.45 -0.11 0.86
N GLU A 58 -23.92 -1.36 0.80
CA GLU A 58 -24.71 -2.00 1.86
C GLU A 58 -23.85 -2.35 3.08
N GLY A 59 -22.52 -2.37 2.93
CA GLY A 59 -21.56 -2.62 4.01
C GLY A 59 -21.44 -4.08 4.45
N GLU A 60 -22.25 -4.98 3.87
CA GLU A 60 -22.21 -6.42 4.14
C GLU A 60 -20.88 -7.04 3.72
N GLU A 61 -20.38 -6.63 2.55
CA GLU A 61 -19.16 -7.15 1.95
C GLU A 61 -18.02 -6.15 2.16
N LYS A 62 -17.02 -6.56 2.92
CA LYS A 62 -15.86 -5.74 3.28
C LYS A 62 -14.58 -6.55 3.28
N CYS A 63 -13.46 -5.88 3.03
CA CYS A 63 -12.15 -6.49 3.07
C CYS A 63 -11.13 -5.46 3.54
N ASP A 64 -10.30 -5.85 4.51
CA ASP A 64 -9.13 -5.09 4.92
C ASP A 64 -7.98 -5.44 3.98
N PHE A 65 -7.31 -4.41 3.47
CA PHE A 65 -6.11 -4.50 2.67
C PHE A 65 -4.95 -3.96 3.49
N ILE A 66 -3.91 -4.79 3.62
CA ILE A 66 -2.76 -4.50 4.46
C ILE A 66 -1.59 -4.10 3.59
N PHE A 67 -0.98 -2.98 3.94
CA PHE A 67 0.16 -2.41 3.25
C PHE A 67 1.35 -2.35 4.18
N GLN A 68 2.54 -2.61 3.67
CA GLN A 68 3.77 -2.43 4.43
C GLN A 68 4.07 -0.94 4.61
N ARG A 69 4.44 -0.54 5.83
CA ARG A 69 4.42 0.87 6.24
C ARG A 69 5.49 1.75 5.57
N ASN A 70 6.65 1.18 5.24
CA ASN A 70 7.78 1.88 4.67
C ASN A 70 7.70 2.09 3.15
N ASN A 71 6.86 1.32 2.44
CA ASN A 71 6.79 1.35 0.97
C ASN A 71 5.37 1.30 0.38
N VAL A 72 4.35 1.05 1.21
CA VAL A 72 2.93 0.93 0.81
C VAL A 72 2.69 -0.21 -0.19
N TYR A 73 3.49 -1.27 -0.15
CA TYR A 73 3.23 -2.50 -0.91
C TYR A 73 2.08 -3.26 -0.27
N LEU A 74 1.14 -3.71 -1.10
CA LEU A 74 0.06 -4.58 -0.67
C LEU A 74 0.62 -5.96 -0.33
N ILE A 75 0.46 -6.38 0.92
CA ILE A 75 1.06 -7.63 1.42
C ILE A 75 0.02 -8.67 1.82
N ALA A 76 -1.15 -8.25 2.29
CA ALA A 76 -2.19 -9.15 2.78
C ALA A 76 -3.59 -8.54 2.60
N TRP A 77 -4.62 -9.38 2.69
CA TRP A 77 -6.01 -8.96 2.66
C TRP A 77 -6.92 -9.93 3.43
N GLY A 78 -8.10 -9.49 3.84
CA GLY A 78 -9.11 -10.34 4.48
C GLY A 78 -9.85 -9.62 5.60
N GLU A 79 -10.26 -10.37 6.61
CA GLU A 79 -10.78 -9.83 7.88
C GLU A 79 -9.76 -10.05 9.00
N PRO A 80 -9.77 -9.25 10.08
CA PRO A 80 -8.79 -9.33 11.16
C PRO A 80 -8.52 -10.75 11.71
N ASP A 81 -9.54 -11.60 11.74
CA ASP A 81 -9.49 -12.99 12.19
C ASP A 81 -9.20 -14.02 11.07
N LYS A 82 -9.35 -13.62 9.81
CA LYS A 82 -9.17 -14.50 8.63
C LYS A 82 -8.48 -13.74 7.49
N MET A 83 -7.15 -13.80 7.51
CA MET A 83 -6.29 -13.11 6.54
C MET A 83 -5.70 -14.06 5.50
N MET A 84 -5.46 -13.54 4.30
CA MET A 84 -4.56 -14.10 3.29
C MET A 84 -3.35 -13.19 3.10
N ILE A 85 -2.19 -13.78 2.82
CA ILE A 85 -0.92 -13.07 2.60
C ILE A 85 -0.30 -13.49 1.27
N PHE A 86 0.29 -12.53 0.54
CA PHE A 86 1.10 -12.83 -0.64
C PHE A 86 2.34 -13.65 -0.26
N ASP A 87 2.77 -14.54 -1.15
CA ASP A 87 3.78 -15.56 -0.89
C ASP A 87 5.16 -14.96 -0.57
N ASP A 88 5.54 -13.92 -1.30
CA ASP A 88 6.75 -13.11 -1.12
C ASP A 88 6.73 -12.28 0.17
N ALA A 89 5.56 -11.79 0.60
CA ALA A 89 5.41 -11.11 1.90
C ALA A 89 5.41 -12.09 3.08
N ALA A 90 4.98 -13.34 2.88
CA ALA A 90 4.75 -14.29 3.96
C ALA A 90 6.00 -14.56 4.80
N SER A 91 7.19 -14.54 4.19
CA SER A 91 8.47 -14.79 4.88
C SER A 91 8.80 -13.75 5.96
N ASN A 92 8.34 -12.51 5.80
CA ASN A 92 8.59 -11.44 6.77
C ASN A 92 7.77 -11.62 8.07
N PHE A 93 6.64 -12.31 8.00
CA PHE A 93 5.68 -12.43 9.12
C PHE A 93 5.57 -13.87 9.66
N LYS A 94 5.86 -14.86 8.82
CA LYS A 94 5.93 -16.26 9.21
C LYS A 94 7.37 -16.57 9.55
N LYS A 95 7.76 -16.31 10.80
CA LYS A 95 8.97 -16.93 11.35
C LYS A 95 8.79 -18.44 11.29
N ILE A 96 9.42 -19.08 10.31
CA ILE A 96 9.79 -20.47 10.44
C ILE A 96 10.80 -20.46 11.58
N VAL A 97 10.47 -21.09 12.70
CA VAL A 97 11.50 -21.52 13.64
C VAL A 97 12.26 -22.60 12.89
N GLU A 98 13.21 -22.19 12.04
CA GLU A 98 14.29 -23.07 11.65
C GLU A 98 15.04 -23.31 12.96
N GLU A 99 14.76 -24.43 13.60
CA GLU A 99 15.74 -25.00 14.51
C GLU A 99 17.03 -25.08 13.70
N GLU A 100 17.98 -24.22 14.06
CA GLU A 100 19.39 -24.45 13.73
C GLU A 100 19.68 -25.88 14.17
N LEU A 101 19.64 -26.81 13.21
CA LEU A 101 20.34 -28.06 13.34
C LEU A 101 21.80 -27.64 13.42
N ASP A 102 22.29 -27.51 14.65
CA ASP A 102 23.70 -27.49 15.01
C ASP A 102 24.40 -28.50 14.13
N SER A 103 25.03 -28.01 13.06
CA SER A 103 25.95 -28.82 12.27
C SER A 103 27.29 -28.71 12.97
N ASP A 104 27.40 -29.33 14.14
CA ASP A 104 28.68 -29.45 14.83
C ASP A 104 29.60 -30.30 13.94
N PRO A 105 30.74 -29.75 13.49
CA PRO A 105 31.58 -30.44 12.52
C PRO A 105 32.40 -31.48 13.26
N LYS A 106 32.18 -32.75 12.88
CA LYS A 106 32.97 -33.96 13.17
C LYS A 106 32.39 -34.85 14.28
N SER A 107 31.86 -36.01 13.86
CA SER A 107 32.32 -37.27 14.45
C SER A 107 32.20 -38.41 13.44
N LYS A 108 33.36 -38.96 13.08
CA LYS A 108 33.52 -40.23 12.39
C LYS A 108 33.07 -41.38 13.31
N SER A 109 32.43 -42.36 12.69
CA SER A 109 32.46 -43.81 12.98
C SER A 109 31.85 -44.38 14.27
N ARG A 110 31.11 -45.46 14.02
CA ARG A 110 30.99 -46.76 14.74
C ARG A 110 29.74 -47.03 15.60
N GLU A 111 29.17 -48.19 15.21
CA GLU A 111 28.53 -49.24 15.99
C GLU A 111 27.13 -49.01 16.56
N ARG A 112 26.21 -49.87 16.10
CA ARG A 112 24.87 -50.08 16.64
C ARG A 112 25.00 -50.79 17.99
N ASP A 113 24.42 -50.19 19.02
CA ASP A 113 24.15 -50.84 20.30
C ASP A 113 22.63 -50.81 20.53
N PRO A 114 21.94 -51.96 20.65
CA PRO A 114 20.49 -52.03 20.78
C PRO A 114 20.10 -52.21 22.24
N ASP A 115 20.41 -51.25 23.10
CA ASP A 115 19.77 -51.17 24.43
C ASP A 115 20.09 -49.82 25.09
N LYS A 116 19.13 -48.89 25.02
CA LYS A 116 18.88 -47.84 26.02
C LYS A 116 17.64 -47.03 25.63
N THR A 117 16.50 -47.42 26.18
CA THR A 117 15.39 -46.53 26.47
C THR A 117 15.86 -45.47 27.47
N THR A 118 16.13 -44.24 27.04
CA THR A 118 16.20 -43.11 27.98
C THR A 118 15.88 -41.77 27.31
N HIS A 119 14.63 -41.36 27.52
CA HIS A 119 14.12 -39.98 27.58
C HIS A 119 14.67 -38.95 26.57
N GLN A 120 14.01 -38.84 25.42
CA GLN A 120 13.91 -37.55 24.75
C GLN A 120 13.24 -36.56 25.70
N LYS A 121 14.02 -35.66 26.30
CA LYS A 121 13.49 -34.45 26.89
C LYS A 121 12.90 -33.62 25.75
N VAL A 122 11.57 -33.61 25.65
CA VAL A 122 10.84 -32.59 24.90
C VAL A 122 11.19 -31.26 25.56
N ARG A 123 12.17 -30.54 25.02
CA ARG A 123 12.33 -29.12 25.31
C ARG A 123 11.13 -28.44 24.67
N ASN A 124 10.12 -28.14 25.48
CA ASN A 124 9.14 -27.12 25.14
C ASN A 124 9.92 -25.81 24.99
N GLY A 125 10.46 -25.56 23.80
CA GLY A 125 10.81 -24.21 23.38
C GLY A 125 9.53 -23.40 23.51
N SER A 126 9.55 -22.41 24.40
CA SER A 126 8.46 -21.44 24.52
C SER A 126 8.23 -20.85 23.13
N ARG A 127 7.12 -21.22 22.50
CA ARG A 127 6.65 -20.60 21.27
C ARG A 127 6.40 -19.13 21.60
N GLU A 128 7.37 -18.26 21.32
CA GLU A 128 7.08 -16.84 21.24
C GLU A 128 6.01 -16.70 20.16
N ARG A 129 4.79 -16.34 20.58
CA ARG A 129 3.74 -16.01 19.63
C ARG A 129 4.25 -14.83 18.81
N PRO A 130 4.22 -14.91 17.47
CA PRO A 130 4.59 -13.77 16.64
C PRO A 130 3.79 -12.53 17.08
N PRO A 131 4.39 -11.33 17.02
CA PRO A 131 3.72 -10.12 17.48
C PRO A 131 2.44 -9.89 16.67
N ILE A 132 1.41 -9.40 17.34
CA ILE A 132 0.19 -8.89 16.69
C ILE A 132 0.54 -7.55 16.06
N GLN A 133 0.35 -7.43 14.75
CA GLN A 133 0.55 -6.15 14.05
C GLN A 133 -0.66 -5.26 14.31
N THR A 134 -0.42 -4.01 14.71
CA THR A 134 -1.48 -3.01 14.90
C THR A 134 -1.35 -1.95 13.83
N SER A 135 -2.40 -1.71 13.07
CA SER A 135 -2.43 -0.64 12.07
C SER A 135 -2.59 0.73 12.72
N GLN A 136 -2.44 1.79 11.91
CA GLN A 136 -2.57 3.17 12.35
C GLN A 136 -3.96 3.54 12.91
N SER A 137 -5.00 2.79 12.54
CA SER A 137 -6.36 2.94 13.07
C SER A 137 -6.62 2.12 14.34
N GLY A 138 -5.60 1.42 14.85
CA GLY A 138 -5.70 0.59 16.06
C GLY A 138 -6.23 -0.82 15.81
N ARG A 139 -6.49 -1.20 14.55
CA ARG A 139 -6.94 -2.55 14.20
C ARG A 139 -5.79 -3.54 14.30
N GLN A 140 -6.08 -4.71 14.85
CA GLN A 140 -5.08 -5.73 15.15
C GLN A 140 -5.18 -6.90 14.17
N TYR A 141 -4.03 -7.35 13.68
CA TYR A 141 -3.91 -8.40 12.68
C TYR A 141 -2.87 -9.43 13.12
N GLN A 142 -3.19 -10.70 12.93
CA GLN A 142 -2.29 -11.81 13.24
C GLN A 142 -1.70 -12.38 11.93
N LEU A 143 -0.85 -11.59 11.26
CA LEU A 143 -0.34 -11.92 9.92
C LEU A 143 0.51 -13.19 9.86
N SER A 144 1.08 -13.60 11.00
CA SER A 144 1.77 -14.88 11.13
C SER A 144 0.85 -16.08 10.90
N GLU A 145 -0.44 -15.94 11.19
CA GLU A 145 -1.47 -16.99 11.02
C GLU A 145 -2.21 -16.87 9.68
N ALA A 146 -1.94 -15.82 8.90
CA ALA A 146 -2.58 -15.61 7.60
C ALA A 146 -2.33 -16.78 6.64
N LEU A 147 -3.33 -17.15 5.85
CA LEU A 147 -3.21 -18.18 4.81
C LEU A 147 -2.33 -17.67 3.67
N ASN A 148 -1.31 -18.44 3.27
CA ASN A 148 -0.47 -18.05 2.14
C ASN A 148 -1.23 -18.28 0.82
N SER A 149 -1.38 -17.21 0.03
CA SER A 149 -2.14 -17.22 -1.23
C SER A 149 -1.48 -18.00 -2.37
N LYS A 150 -0.16 -18.24 -2.28
CA LYS A 150 0.70 -18.78 -3.34
C LYS A 150 0.78 -17.87 -4.58
N ILE A 151 0.39 -16.61 -4.41
CA ILE A 151 0.51 -15.54 -5.41
C ILE A 151 1.59 -14.59 -4.91
N LYS A 152 2.44 -14.08 -5.80
CA LYS A 152 3.43 -13.04 -5.47
C LYS A 152 2.85 -11.66 -5.78
N PHE A 153 3.17 -10.66 -4.97
CA PHE A 153 2.65 -9.29 -5.15
C PHE A 153 3.44 -8.47 -6.18
N ASP A 154 4.60 -8.96 -6.63
CA ASP A 154 5.40 -8.25 -7.64
C ASP A 154 4.64 -8.08 -8.98
N TYR A 155 4.75 -6.88 -9.58
CA TYR A 155 4.02 -6.56 -10.81
C TYR A 155 4.32 -7.52 -11.97
N MET A 156 5.54 -8.06 -12.06
CA MET A 156 5.90 -9.00 -13.13
C MET A 156 5.05 -10.26 -13.04
N LYS A 157 4.87 -10.82 -11.84
CA LYS A 157 4.04 -12.00 -11.58
C LYS A 157 2.56 -11.70 -11.67
N LEU A 158 2.12 -10.53 -11.21
CA LEU A 158 0.72 -10.13 -11.36
C LEU A 158 0.33 -9.99 -12.83
N VAL A 159 1.19 -9.39 -13.67
CA VAL A 159 0.91 -9.19 -15.10
C VAL A 159 0.90 -10.50 -15.90
N GLU A 160 1.73 -11.48 -15.53
CA GLU A 160 1.75 -12.82 -16.16
C GLU A 160 0.37 -13.52 -16.14
N LYS A 161 -0.48 -13.21 -15.15
CA LYS A 161 -1.80 -13.84 -14.96
C LYS A 161 -2.96 -12.86 -15.07
N GLY A 162 -2.80 -11.65 -14.57
CA GLY A 162 -3.84 -10.62 -14.48
C GLY A 162 -4.01 -9.75 -15.72
N GLY A 163 -3.05 -9.82 -16.66
CA GLY A 163 -3.01 -8.97 -17.85
C GLY A 163 -2.13 -7.73 -17.66
N ARG A 164 -1.91 -6.98 -18.74
CA ARG A 164 -1.03 -5.80 -18.71
C ARG A 164 -1.66 -4.66 -17.93
N ARG A 165 -0.84 -3.93 -17.15
CA ARG A 165 -1.24 -2.77 -16.35
C ARG A 165 -2.01 -1.71 -17.17
N ASP A 166 -1.55 -1.42 -18.38
CA ASP A 166 -2.16 -0.44 -19.29
C ASP A 166 -3.46 -0.90 -19.98
N GLN A 167 -3.87 -2.15 -19.74
CA GLN A 167 -5.04 -2.77 -20.38
C GLN A 167 -6.10 -3.21 -19.36
N VAL A 168 -5.78 -3.19 -18.06
CA VAL A 168 -6.74 -3.51 -17.01
C VAL A 168 -7.69 -2.33 -16.82
N MET A 169 -8.99 -2.61 -16.89
CA MET A 169 -10.03 -1.63 -16.57
C MET A 169 -9.97 -1.30 -15.07
N ILE A 170 -9.91 -0.01 -14.75
CA ILE A 170 -10.02 0.56 -13.42
C ILE A 170 -11.26 1.47 -13.33
N GLY A 171 -11.55 1.97 -12.12
CA GLY A 171 -12.76 2.73 -11.80
C GLY A 171 -13.64 2.00 -10.79
N MET A 172 -14.74 2.61 -10.37
CA MET A 172 -15.64 2.18 -9.29
C MET A 172 -16.12 0.75 -9.49
N GLN A 173 -16.68 0.43 -10.67
CA GLN A 173 -17.17 -0.91 -10.97
C GLN A 173 -16.05 -1.97 -10.97
N ALA A 174 -14.87 -1.60 -11.48
CA ALA A 174 -13.73 -2.51 -11.50
C ALA A 174 -13.17 -2.76 -10.09
N LEU A 175 -13.11 -1.72 -9.26
CA LEU A 175 -12.68 -1.81 -7.87
C LEU A 175 -13.63 -2.67 -7.03
N GLU A 176 -14.93 -2.53 -7.24
CA GLU A 176 -15.92 -3.36 -6.55
C GLU A 176 -15.82 -4.83 -7.00
N ASN A 177 -15.67 -5.09 -8.29
CA ASN A 177 -15.42 -6.46 -8.79
C ASN A 177 -14.11 -7.03 -8.21
N ALA A 178 -13.10 -6.19 -8.03
CA ALA A 178 -11.85 -6.56 -7.37
C ALA A 178 -12.09 -6.92 -5.90
N LEU A 179 -12.89 -6.14 -5.16
CA LEU A 179 -13.27 -6.45 -3.78
C LEU A 179 -13.91 -7.85 -3.67
N TYR A 180 -14.90 -8.16 -4.50
CA TYR A 180 -15.51 -9.51 -4.52
C TYR A 180 -14.52 -10.61 -4.84
N ALA A 181 -13.56 -10.36 -5.74
CA ALA A 181 -12.51 -11.34 -6.03
C ALA A 181 -11.64 -11.62 -4.80
N PHE A 182 -11.29 -10.60 -4.02
CA PHE A 182 -10.51 -10.74 -2.78
C PHE A 182 -11.28 -11.45 -1.66
N ILE A 183 -12.61 -11.31 -1.62
CA ILE A 183 -13.47 -11.97 -0.64
C ILE A 183 -13.77 -13.43 -1.01
N SER A 184 -13.86 -13.73 -2.31
CA SER A 184 -14.20 -15.07 -2.83
C SER A 184 -13.46 -16.27 -2.21
N PRO A 185 -12.16 -16.19 -1.83
CA PRO A 185 -11.44 -17.32 -1.28
C PRO A 185 -11.93 -17.72 0.12
N PHE A 186 -12.63 -16.83 0.81
CA PHE A 186 -13.14 -17.08 2.14
C PHE A 186 -14.50 -17.75 2.14
N ILE A 187 -15.19 -17.78 0.98
CA ILE A 187 -16.56 -18.25 0.81
C ILE A 187 -16.62 -19.57 0.02
N ALA A 188 -15.71 -19.85 -0.92
CA ALA A 188 -15.86 -20.96 -1.87
C ALA A 188 -14.83 -22.10 -1.73
N GLU A 189 -15.30 -23.35 -1.87
CA GLU A 189 -14.49 -24.58 -1.77
C GLU A 189 -14.25 -25.24 -3.15
N GLY A 190 -13.00 -25.49 -3.55
CA GLY A 190 -12.69 -26.40 -4.68
C GLY A 190 -11.39 -26.18 -5.48
N LYS A 191 -10.88 -27.24 -6.13
CA LYS A 191 -9.60 -27.24 -6.89
C LYS A 191 -9.67 -26.59 -8.29
N ALA A 192 -10.74 -26.75 -9.06
CA ALA A 192 -10.91 -26.10 -10.37
C ALA A 192 -11.05 -24.56 -10.25
N GLN A 193 -11.41 -24.11 -9.05
CA GLN A 193 -11.50 -22.71 -8.69
C GLN A 193 -10.12 -22.06 -8.49
N ARG A 194 -9.07 -22.83 -8.20
CA ARG A 194 -7.73 -22.31 -7.88
C ARG A 194 -7.07 -21.55 -9.03
N ASN A 195 -7.17 -22.03 -10.28
CA ASN A 195 -6.60 -21.32 -11.42
C ASN A 195 -7.39 -20.05 -11.77
N LYS A 196 -8.72 -20.10 -11.67
CA LYS A 196 -9.59 -18.92 -11.83
C LYS A 196 -9.35 -17.89 -10.72
N TYR A 197 -9.11 -18.36 -9.50
CA TYR A 197 -8.73 -17.57 -8.34
C TYR A 197 -7.43 -16.80 -8.58
N VAL A 198 -6.34 -17.47 -9.00
CA VAL A 198 -5.05 -16.81 -9.26
C VAL A 198 -5.20 -15.70 -10.30
N VAL A 199 -5.85 -15.98 -11.43
CA VAL A 199 -6.08 -14.97 -12.47
C VAL A 199 -6.91 -13.80 -11.94
N SER A 200 -7.99 -14.10 -11.21
CA SER A 200 -8.90 -13.09 -10.65
C SER A 200 -8.19 -12.19 -9.64
N ILE A 201 -7.45 -12.77 -8.67
CA ILE A 201 -6.68 -12.00 -7.69
C ILE A 201 -5.57 -11.22 -8.36
N SER A 202 -4.83 -11.78 -9.32
CA SER A 202 -3.76 -11.04 -9.99
C SER A 202 -4.30 -9.81 -10.73
N LYS A 203 -5.41 -9.96 -11.46
CA LYS A 203 -6.06 -8.83 -12.14
C LYS A 203 -6.63 -7.81 -11.14
N SER A 204 -7.29 -8.29 -10.09
CA SER A 204 -7.90 -7.46 -9.04
C SER A 204 -6.85 -6.69 -8.24
N SER A 205 -5.69 -7.29 -8.03
CA SER A 205 -4.53 -6.64 -7.42
C SER A 205 -4.07 -5.47 -8.30
N ILE A 206 -3.97 -5.63 -9.61
CA ILE A 206 -3.61 -4.53 -10.52
C ILE A 206 -4.63 -3.37 -10.42
N VAL A 207 -5.93 -3.68 -10.41
CA VAL A 207 -6.98 -2.65 -10.21
C VAL A 207 -6.79 -1.90 -8.89
N LEU A 208 -6.63 -2.65 -7.79
CA LEU A 208 -6.45 -2.08 -6.46
C LEU A 208 -5.17 -1.24 -6.38
N LEU A 209 -4.07 -1.71 -6.96
CA LEU A 209 -2.78 -1.04 -6.93
C LEU A 209 -2.85 0.32 -7.64
N HIS A 210 -3.44 0.39 -8.84
CA HIS A 210 -3.65 1.67 -9.52
C HIS A 210 -4.55 2.63 -8.73
N THR A 211 -5.60 2.08 -8.10
CA THR A 211 -6.60 2.89 -7.41
C THR A 211 -6.11 3.44 -6.07
N LEU A 212 -5.33 2.66 -5.32
CA LEU A 212 -4.87 3.02 -3.98
C LEU A 212 -3.38 3.36 -3.94
N PRO A 213 -2.41 2.43 -3.86
CA PRO A 213 -1.02 2.76 -3.62
C PRO A 213 -0.39 3.65 -4.70
N GLU A 214 -0.67 3.43 -5.99
CA GLU A 214 -0.08 4.28 -7.04
C GLU A 214 -0.71 5.67 -7.05
N SER A 215 -2.02 5.75 -6.79
CA SER A 215 -2.69 7.04 -6.57
C SER A 215 -2.17 7.72 -5.31
N LEU A 216 -1.87 7.02 -4.22
CA LEU A 216 -1.26 7.61 -3.03
C LEU A 216 0.12 8.18 -3.34
N ARG A 217 0.98 7.42 -4.02
CA ARG A 217 2.37 7.79 -4.34
C ARG A 217 2.49 8.98 -5.31
N ASN A 218 1.56 9.12 -6.25
CA ASN A 218 1.71 10.09 -7.35
C ASN A 218 0.41 10.85 -7.65
N ASP A 219 0.50 12.18 -7.61
CA ASP A 219 -0.63 13.07 -7.85
C ASP A 219 -1.16 13.08 -9.29
N GLU A 220 -0.33 12.83 -10.29
CA GLU A 220 -0.78 12.74 -11.68
C GLU A 220 -1.63 11.48 -11.88
N ILE A 221 -1.19 10.36 -11.29
CA ILE A 221 -1.94 9.11 -11.29
C ILE A 221 -3.24 9.30 -10.51
N CYS A 222 -3.19 9.91 -9.33
CA CYS A 222 -4.38 10.22 -8.53
C CYS A 222 -5.39 11.06 -9.32
N LYS A 223 -4.97 12.16 -9.95
CA LYS A 223 -5.86 13.02 -10.75
C LYS A 223 -6.48 12.27 -11.92
N TYR A 224 -5.69 11.45 -12.61
CA TYR A 224 -6.18 10.62 -13.70
C TYR A 224 -7.23 9.63 -13.20
N MET A 225 -6.92 8.88 -12.14
CA MET A 225 -7.83 7.91 -11.52
C MET A 225 -9.15 8.60 -11.13
N LEU A 226 -9.08 9.72 -10.41
CA LEU A 226 -10.26 10.50 -10.01
C LEU A 226 -11.11 10.95 -11.21
N GLY A 227 -10.46 11.33 -12.32
CA GLY A 227 -11.13 11.72 -13.56
C GLY A 227 -11.91 10.59 -14.23
N ILE A 228 -11.54 9.34 -13.98
CA ILE A 228 -12.20 8.15 -14.55
C ILE A 228 -12.87 7.26 -13.50
N TYR A 229 -12.95 7.69 -12.23
CA TYR A 229 -13.46 6.85 -11.14
C TYR A 229 -14.85 6.32 -11.46
N GLU A 230 -15.76 7.20 -11.87
CA GLU A 230 -17.17 6.85 -12.08
C GLU A 230 -17.40 6.19 -13.45
N SER A 231 -16.71 6.67 -14.50
CA SER A 231 -16.86 6.16 -15.87
C SER A 231 -16.12 4.86 -16.13
N GLY A 232 -15.06 4.59 -15.36
CA GLY A 232 -14.06 3.59 -15.66
C GLY A 232 -13.16 3.95 -16.85
N GLY A 233 -12.07 3.21 -17.00
CA GLY A 233 -11.09 3.38 -18.07
C GLY A 233 -9.85 2.52 -17.85
N THR A 234 -8.82 2.67 -18.69
CA THR A 234 -7.51 2.03 -18.49
C THR A 234 -6.45 3.07 -18.17
N VAL A 235 -5.39 2.70 -17.45
CA VAL A 235 -4.27 3.60 -17.16
C VAL A 235 -3.40 3.75 -18.41
N PRO A 236 -3.14 4.98 -18.91
CA PRO A 236 -2.24 5.20 -20.05
C PRO A 236 -0.81 4.72 -19.75
N ASN A 237 -0.12 4.21 -20.78
CA ASN A 237 1.25 3.70 -20.66
C ASN A 237 2.23 4.69 -19.98
N HIS A 238 2.13 5.99 -20.28
CA HIS A 238 3.01 6.97 -19.67
C HIS A 238 2.82 7.07 -18.14
N LEU A 239 1.61 6.85 -17.62
CA LEU A 239 1.38 6.82 -16.16
C LEU A 239 1.92 5.52 -15.55
N VAL A 240 1.81 4.39 -16.24
CA VAL A 240 2.45 3.12 -15.83
C VAL A 240 3.98 3.27 -15.75
N GLU A 241 4.59 4.02 -16.68
CA GLU A 241 6.02 4.34 -16.62
C GLU A 241 6.38 5.23 -15.42
N LEU A 242 5.48 6.12 -15.00
CA LEU A 242 5.69 6.94 -13.80
C LEU A 242 5.69 6.09 -12.52
N GLU A 243 4.84 5.07 -12.43
CA GLU A 243 4.82 4.12 -11.30
C GLU A 243 6.19 3.45 -11.12
N ASN A 244 6.84 3.05 -12.23
CA ASN A 244 8.17 2.41 -12.21
C ASN A 244 9.31 3.35 -11.78
N LYS A 245 9.10 4.67 -11.85
CA LYS A 245 10.11 5.70 -11.53
C LYS A 245 9.98 6.24 -10.11
N TRP A 246 9.07 5.71 -9.29
CA TRP A 246 8.75 6.25 -7.97
C TRP A 246 9.97 6.42 -7.04
N SER A 247 10.85 5.42 -6.97
CA SER A 247 12.08 5.50 -6.18
C SER A 247 13.00 6.62 -6.65
N ASN A 248 13.26 6.69 -7.96
CA ASN A 248 14.13 7.71 -8.55
C ASN A 248 13.56 9.12 -8.33
N TYR A 249 12.24 9.28 -8.45
CA TYR A 249 11.58 10.55 -8.15
C TYR A 249 11.73 10.93 -6.67
N SER A 250 11.59 9.96 -5.76
CA SER A 250 11.75 10.21 -4.32
C SER A 250 13.16 10.75 -4.02
N GLU A 251 14.19 10.11 -4.55
CA GLU A 251 15.60 10.50 -4.36
C GLU A 251 15.89 11.91 -4.91
N GLN A 252 15.41 12.22 -6.12
CA GLN A 252 15.60 13.54 -6.73
C GLN A 252 14.93 14.67 -5.94
N ILE A 253 13.74 14.42 -5.38
CA ILE A 253 13.02 15.40 -4.57
C ILE A 253 13.76 15.69 -3.26
N HIS A 254 14.28 14.66 -2.59
CA HIS A 254 15.09 14.87 -1.38
C HIS A 254 16.33 15.73 -1.64
N GLN A 255 16.96 15.60 -2.80
CA GLN A 255 18.15 16.38 -3.17
C GLN A 255 17.83 17.83 -3.58
N SER A 256 16.60 18.10 -4.04
CA SER A 256 16.22 19.40 -4.62
C SER A 256 15.45 20.30 -3.66
N LEU A 257 14.91 19.76 -2.58
CA LEU A 257 14.21 20.56 -1.57
C LEU A 257 15.22 21.32 -0.69
N PRO A 258 14.98 22.62 -0.42
CA PRO A 258 15.74 23.33 0.60
C PRO A 258 15.54 22.69 1.98
N ASN A 259 16.49 22.92 2.89
CA ASN A 259 16.65 22.18 4.16
C ASN A 259 15.31 21.74 4.82
N PRO A 260 15.15 20.43 5.10
CA PRO A 260 13.91 19.89 5.61
C PRO A 260 13.59 20.47 6.99
N THR A 261 12.29 20.61 7.28
CA THR A 261 11.84 21.30 8.50
C THR A 261 11.90 20.41 9.75
N ASN A 262 12.04 19.08 9.56
CA ASN A 262 11.93 18.06 10.60
C ASN A 262 13.14 17.10 10.61
N GLU A 263 14.36 17.62 10.52
CA GLU A 263 15.62 16.81 10.54
C GLU A 263 15.68 15.81 11.71
N THR A 264 15.11 16.15 12.87
CA THR A 264 15.16 15.30 14.08
C THR A 264 14.36 13.99 13.98
N GLN A 265 13.35 13.91 13.10
CA GLN A 265 12.52 12.70 12.91
C GLN A 265 12.96 11.84 11.72
N ILE A 266 13.87 12.35 10.88
CA ILE A 266 14.27 11.70 9.63
C ILE A 266 15.77 11.42 9.67
N LYS A 267 16.15 10.26 10.22
CA LYS A 267 17.57 9.87 10.39
C LYS A 267 18.29 9.60 9.07
N ASN A 268 17.55 9.29 7.98
CA ASN A 268 18.10 9.02 6.65
C ASN A 268 17.16 9.51 5.53
N LEU A 269 17.20 10.81 5.22
CA LEU A 269 16.38 11.45 4.16
C LEU A 269 16.43 10.70 2.83
N ASN A 270 17.63 10.27 2.40
CA ASN A 270 17.84 9.64 1.08
C ASN A 270 17.16 8.27 0.91
N ASN A 271 16.76 7.61 2.00
CA ASN A 271 16.11 6.29 1.94
C ASN A 271 14.59 6.37 2.02
N LEU A 272 14.05 7.55 2.37
CA LEU A 272 12.61 7.70 2.54
C LEU A 272 11.88 7.77 1.20
N LYS A 273 10.77 7.05 1.10
CA LYS A 273 9.92 7.06 -0.09
C LYS A 273 8.80 8.10 0.03
N LEU A 274 8.50 8.79 -1.07
CA LEU A 274 7.42 9.78 -1.11
C LEU A 274 6.05 9.12 -1.11
N ILE A 275 5.09 9.68 -0.37
CA ILE A 275 3.66 9.35 -0.48
C ILE A 275 2.85 10.49 -1.14
N MET A 276 3.54 11.37 -1.86
CA MET A 276 2.99 12.32 -2.83
C MET A 276 4.10 13.09 -3.53
N ARG A 277 3.82 13.66 -4.70
CA ARG A 277 4.73 14.61 -5.34
C ARG A 277 4.65 15.98 -4.66
N PRO A 278 5.76 16.73 -4.62
CA PRO A 278 5.75 18.11 -4.14
C PRO A 278 4.78 19.00 -4.91
N ARG A 279 3.97 19.74 -4.16
CA ARG A 279 3.24 20.90 -4.67
C ARG A 279 3.50 22.11 -3.77
N PRO A 280 3.73 23.31 -4.32
CA PRO A 280 3.81 24.52 -3.50
C PRO A 280 2.53 24.68 -2.69
N ILE A 281 2.67 24.99 -1.40
CA ILE A 281 1.52 25.39 -0.58
C ILE A 281 1.23 26.84 -0.94
N SER A 282 0.21 27.06 -1.77
CA SER A 282 -0.25 28.41 -2.11
C SER A 282 -0.58 29.15 -0.81
N LYS A 283 0.21 30.17 -0.47
CA LYS A 283 -0.18 31.11 0.58
C LYS A 283 -1.44 31.82 0.10
N GLY A 284 -2.59 31.46 0.68
CA GLY A 284 -3.83 32.18 0.42
C GLY A 284 -3.64 33.65 0.81
N GLY A 285 -3.92 34.55 -0.13
CA GLY A 285 -3.98 35.99 0.11
C GLY A 285 -2.74 36.77 -0.33
N GLU A 286 -2.78 37.27 -1.56
CA GLU A 286 -2.56 38.68 -1.94
C GLU A 286 -2.36 38.77 -3.46
N LYS A 287 -3.44 39.10 -4.17
CA LYS A 287 -3.46 39.98 -5.36
C LYS A 287 -4.89 40.10 -5.88
N GLU A 288 -5.71 40.82 -5.13
CA GLU A 288 -6.75 41.64 -5.73
C GLU A 288 -6.44 43.10 -5.37
N LYS A 289 -6.27 43.91 -6.43
CA LYS A 289 -6.22 45.39 -6.53
C LYS A 289 -4.91 45.95 -7.07
N GLN A 290 -4.95 46.17 -8.38
CA GLN A 290 -4.31 47.20 -9.21
C GLN A 290 -4.51 46.64 -10.64
N ASP A 291 -5.52 47.04 -11.38
CA ASP A 291 -5.56 48.35 -12.01
C ASP A 291 -6.99 48.88 -12.16
N GLY A 292 -7.20 50.08 -11.63
CA GLY A 292 -8.44 50.81 -11.76
C GLY A 292 -8.25 52.27 -11.40
N GLU A 293 -7.20 52.94 -11.91
CA GLU A 293 -7.11 54.40 -11.86
C GLU A 293 -6.03 54.97 -12.80
N LYS A 294 -6.40 55.19 -14.07
CA LYS A 294 -5.97 56.35 -14.88
C LYS A 294 -7.16 56.65 -15.79
N GLY A 295 -7.99 57.64 -15.53
CA GLY A 295 -7.62 59.05 -15.39
C GLY A 295 -8.23 59.76 -16.59
N LYS A 296 -9.47 60.25 -16.44
CA LYS A 296 -10.09 61.21 -17.36
C LYS A 296 -9.43 62.58 -17.15
N GLY A 297 -9.03 63.22 -18.24
CA GLY A 297 -8.72 64.65 -18.36
C GLY A 297 -8.37 64.91 -19.82
N GLN A 298 -9.31 65.44 -20.62
CA GLN A 298 -9.32 66.82 -21.16
C GLN A 298 -8.08 67.11 -22.01
N GLY A 299 -8.12 67.57 -23.25
CA GLY A 299 -9.12 68.24 -24.09
C GLY A 299 -8.34 69.07 -25.13
N GLU A 300 -8.96 69.32 -26.30
CA GLU A 300 -8.58 70.35 -27.30
C GLU A 300 -7.24 70.13 -28.06
N GLY A 301 -7.07 70.37 -29.35
CA GLY A 301 -7.86 71.00 -30.40
C GLY A 301 -6.87 71.51 -31.45
N SER A 302 -7.01 71.10 -32.72
CA SER A 302 -6.61 71.79 -33.98
C SER A 302 -6.92 70.86 -35.15
#